data_AF-A0A538QW59-F1
#
_entry.id   AF-A0A538QW59-F1
#
_cell.length_a   1.000
_cell.length_b   1.000
_cell.length_c   1.000
_cell.angle_alpha   90.00
_cell.angle_beta   90.00
_cell.angle_gamma   90.00
#
_symmetry.space_group_name_H-M   'P 1'
#
loop_
_entity.id
_entity.type
_entity.pdbx_description
1 polymer ?
#
loop_
_entity_poly.entity_id
_entity_poly.type
_entity_poly.pdbx_seq_one_letter_code
_entity_poly.pdbx_strand_id
1 'polypeptide(L)'
;LCRTDAQLDAVLDAGAAEVELDWMELVGLSRAVERARRRGARVGIATLRIQKPGEERIDQHIARLAPDHVLVRSWGSLAALSLPGGPALHGDFSLNVTNSITAGWVLGHGLTTLTAAHDLDREQLFALLAAAPRGRIAVAIHHHIPTFHTEHCVYAHLLSTGRDFRTCGRPCERHEVALRDRVGLVHPVVVDVGCRNTVFNAQAQSAAGMVPELLARGVRRFRIELVRESADETARVFTAYRQLVAGQLAPREVVRRTAVHEQFGVTRGTMRTLTVLR
;
A
#
# COMPACT_ATOMS: atom_id res chain seq x y z
N LEU A 1 -2.73 0.26 5.78
CA LEU A 1 -2.57 1.54 5.05
C LEU A 1 -3.95 2.12 4.81
N CYS A 2 -4.19 3.31 5.36
CA CYS A 2 -5.46 4.03 5.33
C CYS A 2 -5.29 5.32 4.52
N ARG A 3 -6.37 5.78 3.89
CA ARG A 3 -6.41 6.97 3.03
C ARG A 3 -7.47 7.99 3.46
N THR A 4 -8.36 7.60 4.38
CA THR A 4 -9.46 8.43 4.86
C THR A 4 -9.60 8.32 6.38
N ASP A 5 -10.25 9.33 6.97
CA ASP A 5 -10.56 9.34 8.41
C ASP A 5 -11.44 8.16 8.81
N ALA A 6 -12.44 7.81 7.98
CA ALA A 6 -13.35 6.68 8.24
C ALA A 6 -12.60 5.34 8.30
N GLN A 7 -11.62 5.12 7.42
CA GLN A 7 -10.77 3.94 7.45
C GLN A 7 -9.89 3.92 8.71
N LEU A 8 -9.29 5.06 9.03
CA LEU A 8 -8.40 5.19 10.19
C LEU A 8 -9.14 4.94 11.50
N ASP A 9 -10.30 5.59 11.70
CA ASP A 9 -11.11 5.39 12.90
C ASP A 9 -11.56 3.92 13.02
N ALA A 10 -12.01 3.31 11.92
CA ALA A 10 -12.44 1.92 11.92
C ALA A 10 -11.33 0.92 12.30
N VAL A 11 -10.11 1.07 11.78
CA VAL A 11 -9.01 0.16 12.18
C VAL A 11 -8.54 0.41 13.61
N LEU A 12 -8.56 1.66 14.08
CA LEU A 12 -8.18 2.00 15.46
C LEU A 12 -9.22 1.50 16.47
N ASP A 13 -10.51 1.63 16.17
CA ASP A 13 -11.61 1.05 16.96
C ASP A 13 -11.55 -0.47 16.97
N ALA A 14 -11.16 -1.07 15.84
CA ALA A 14 -10.91 -2.49 15.76
C ALA A 14 -9.60 -2.92 16.45
N GLY A 15 -8.78 -2.01 17.00
CA GLY A 15 -7.58 -2.33 17.79
C GLY A 15 -6.29 -2.49 16.99
N ALA A 16 -6.11 -1.75 15.91
CA ALA A 16 -4.84 -1.67 15.19
C ALA A 16 -3.76 -0.98 16.05
N ALA A 17 -2.65 -1.69 16.29
CA ALA A 17 -1.49 -1.16 17.01
C ALA A 17 -0.56 -0.32 16.12
N GLU A 18 -0.64 -0.50 14.80
CA GLU A 18 0.17 0.20 13.81
C GLU A 18 -0.69 0.55 12.59
N VAL A 19 -0.56 1.78 12.11
CA VAL A 19 -1.25 2.27 10.90
C VAL A 19 -0.28 2.98 9.99
N GLU A 20 -0.42 2.77 8.68
CA GLU A 20 0.29 3.53 7.65
C GLU A 20 -0.70 4.52 7.01
N LEU A 21 -0.29 5.78 6.84
CA LEU A 21 -1.14 6.87 6.33
C LEU A 21 -0.71 7.30 4.93
N ASP A 22 -1.68 7.39 4.01
CA ASP A 22 -1.50 7.82 2.61
C ASP A 22 -2.61 8.82 2.23
N TRP A 23 -2.46 10.08 2.68
CA TRP A 23 -3.49 11.11 2.50
C TRP A 23 -3.31 11.89 1.19
N MET A 24 -4.42 12.37 0.65
CA MET A 24 -4.44 13.22 -0.56
C MET A 24 -3.82 14.60 -0.32
N GLU A 25 -3.79 15.10 0.92
CA GLU A 25 -3.23 16.41 1.25
C GLU A 25 -2.58 16.45 2.64
N LEU A 26 -1.70 17.43 2.86
CA LEU A 26 -0.78 17.47 4.01
C LEU A 26 -1.42 17.93 5.33
N VAL A 27 -2.48 18.73 5.28
CA VAL A 27 -3.17 19.23 6.48
C VAL A 27 -3.97 18.11 7.13
N GLY A 28 -4.76 17.36 6.37
CA GLY A 28 -5.47 16.18 6.85
C GLY A 28 -4.52 15.05 7.23
N LEU A 29 -3.38 14.90 6.54
CA LEU A 29 -2.32 14.01 6.99
C LEU A 29 -1.86 14.34 8.41
N SER A 30 -1.59 15.62 8.70
CA SER A 30 -1.17 16.06 10.04
C SER A 30 -2.23 15.72 11.10
N ARG A 31 -3.51 15.96 10.79
CA ARG A 31 -4.63 15.62 11.68
C ARG A 31 -4.77 14.11 11.89
N ALA A 32 -4.56 13.31 10.86
CA ALA A 32 -4.60 11.85 10.93
C ALA A 32 -3.47 11.29 11.81
N VAL A 33 -2.27 11.86 11.73
CA VAL A 33 -1.14 11.51 12.61
C VAL A 33 -1.50 11.76 14.08
N GLU A 34 -1.98 12.96 14.40
CA GLU A 34 -2.39 13.32 15.76
C GLU A 34 -3.52 12.42 16.29
N ARG A 35 -4.50 12.11 15.44
CA ARG A 35 -5.61 11.21 15.75
C ARG A 35 -5.12 9.80 16.09
N ALA A 36 -4.26 9.22 15.24
CA ALA A 36 -3.72 7.88 15.47
C ALA A 36 -2.87 7.81 16.74
N ARG A 37 -2.02 8.81 17.00
CA ARG A 37 -1.20 8.89 18.22
C ARG A 37 -2.05 9.00 19.48
N ARG A 38 -3.11 9.81 19.49
CA ARG A 38 -4.03 9.93 20.64
C ARG A 38 -4.70 8.60 21.00
N ARG A 39 -4.81 7.68 20.04
CA ARG A 39 -5.35 6.33 20.23
C ARG A 39 -4.26 5.29 20.54
N GLY A 40 -3.01 5.72 20.71
CA GLY A 40 -1.88 4.87 21.10
C GLY A 40 -1.30 4.01 19.97
N ALA A 41 -1.68 4.25 18.72
CA ALA A 41 -1.15 3.50 17.58
C ALA A 41 0.21 4.07 17.12
N ARG A 42 1.11 3.18 16.69
CA ARG A 42 2.31 3.55 15.94
C ARG A 42 1.91 4.05 14.55
N VAL A 43 2.49 5.18 14.14
CA VAL A 43 2.12 5.88 12.91
C VAL A 43 3.23 5.79 11.89
N GLY A 44 2.93 5.16 10.77
CA GLY A 44 3.68 5.21 9.53
C GLY A 44 3.12 6.24 8.56
N ILE A 45 3.96 6.91 7.78
CA ILE A 45 3.52 7.78 6.68
C ILE A 45 4.14 7.30 5.38
N ALA A 46 3.34 7.20 4.31
CA ALA A 46 3.81 6.82 2.99
C ALA A 46 4.35 8.03 2.20
N THR A 47 5.54 7.92 1.63
CA THR A 47 6.12 8.95 0.73
C THR A 47 5.41 8.97 -0.61
N LEU A 48 5.67 9.89 -1.54
CA LEU A 48 5.12 9.75 -2.90
C LEU A 48 5.66 8.49 -3.60
N ARG A 49 4.81 7.84 -4.40
CA ARG A 49 5.22 6.69 -5.22
C ARG A 49 5.99 7.13 -6.47
N ILE A 50 5.55 8.20 -7.10
CA ILE A 50 6.27 8.86 -8.19
C ILE A 50 6.70 10.22 -7.65
N GLN A 51 8.01 10.38 -7.44
CA GLN A 51 8.60 11.62 -6.99
C GLN A 51 9.37 12.26 -8.16
N LYS A 52 9.07 13.53 -8.44
CA LYS A 52 9.79 14.35 -9.40
C LYS A 52 10.84 15.23 -8.71
N PRO A 53 11.88 15.67 -9.44
CA PRO A 53 12.79 16.69 -8.95
C PRO A 53 12.02 17.94 -8.48
N GLY A 54 12.37 18.45 -7.28
CA GLY A 54 11.69 19.59 -6.66
C GLY A 54 10.56 19.22 -5.69
N GLU A 55 10.16 17.95 -5.61
CA GLU A 55 9.16 17.44 -4.68
C GLU A 55 9.74 16.93 -3.34
N GLU A 56 11.04 17.13 -3.10
CA GLU A 56 11.74 16.68 -1.88
C GLU A 56 11.17 17.34 -0.61
N ARG A 57 10.54 18.50 -0.76
CA ARG A 57 9.83 19.20 0.32
C ARG A 57 8.69 18.38 0.93
N ILE A 58 8.11 17.44 0.17
CA ILE A 58 7.07 16.53 0.66
C ILE A 58 7.69 15.55 1.67
N ASP A 59 8.83 14.95 1.34
CA ASP A 59 9.54 14.04 2.25
C ASP A 59 10.03 14.79 3.50
N GLN A 60 10.51 16.03 3.36
CA GLN A 60 10.86 16.90 4.49
C GLN A 60 9.65 17.25 5.37
N HIS A 61 8.46 17.42 4.78
CA HIS A 61 7.24 17.61 5.55
C HIS A 61 6.87 16.34 6.32
N ILE A 62 6.92 15.18 5.66
CA ILE A 62 6.68 13.87 6.29
C ILE A 62 7.64 13.67 7.48
N ALA A 63 8.93 13.94 7.31
CA ALA A 63 9.92 13.82 8.38
C ALA A 63 9.62 14.75 9.57
N ARG A 64 9.14 15.97 9.31
CA ARG A 64 8.76 16.94 10.37
C ARG A 64 7.54 16.53 11.18
N LEU A 65 6.66 15.70 10.63
CA LEU A 65 5.56 15.09 11.40
C LEU A 65 6.08 14.02 12.40
N ALA A 66 7.37 13.70 12.33
CA ALA A 66 8.09 12.78 13.21
C ALA A 66 7.42 11.39 13.35
N PRO A 67 6.99 10.74 12.26
CA PRO A 67 6.29 9.46 12.36
C PRO A 67 7.18 8.38 12.99
N ASP A 68 6.57 7.34 13.56
CA ASP A 68 7.29 6.19 14.10
C ASP A 68 8.07 5.45 13.01
N HIS A 69 7.58 5.52 11.77
CA HIS A 69 8.27 5.02 10.59
C HIS A 69 7.79 5.69 9.30
N VAL A 70 8.55 5.53 8.22
CA VAL A 70 8.16 5.98 6.88
C VAL A 70 8.06 4.79 5.94
N LEU A 71 6.95 4.69 5.21
CA LEU A 71 6.80 3.75 4.10
C LEU A 71 7.35 4.40 2.83
N VAL A 72 8.57 4.00 2.46
CA VAL A 72 9.33 4.54 1.33
C VAL A 72 8.85 3.89 0.04
N ARG A 73 8.25 4.69 -0.85
CA ARG A 73 7.64 4.25 -2.11
C ARG A 73 8.45 4.59 -3.37
N SER A 74 9.58 5.28 -3.23
CA SER A 74 10.45 5.64 -4.35
C SER A 74 11.94 5.60 -3.95
N TRP A 75 12.82 5.41 -4.94
CA TRP A 75 14.27 5.45 -4.73
C TRP A 75 14.78 6.83 -4.34
N GLY A 76 14.13 7.90 -4.82
CA GLY A 76 14.43 9.28 -4.42
C GLY A 76 14.17 9.49 -2.94
N SER A 77 13.00 9.05 -2.46
CA SER A 77 12.66 9.10 -1.04
C SER A 77 13.59 8.23 -0.18
N LEU A 78 14.03 7.07 -0.68
CA LEU A 78 15.03 6.25 0.01
C LEU A 78 16.34 7.04 0.20
N ALA A 79 16.86 7.62 -0.88
CA ALA A 79 18.08 8.41 -0.84
C ALA A 79 17.96 9.64 0.09
N ALA A 80 16.80 10.32 0.08
CA ALA A 80 16.56 11.51 0.88
C ALA A 80 16.37 11.22 2.38
N LEU A 81 15.80 10.07 2.74
CA LEU A 81 15.40 9.75 4.11
C LEU A 81 16.35 8.79 4.84
N SER A 82 17.26 8.09 4.14
CA SER A 82 18.26 7.18 4.74
C SER A 82 19.37 7.89 5.54
N LEU A 83 19.15 9.12 5.99
CA LEU A 83 20.10 9.88 6.80
C LEU A 83 20.10 9.38 8.26
N PRO A 84 21.26 9.40 8.95
CA PRO A 84 21.35 9.03 10.35
C PRO A 84 20.40 9.85 11.24
N GLY A 85 19.74 9.19 12.22
CA GLY A 85 18.83 9.85 13.16
C GLY A 85 17.40 10.07 12.65
N GLY A 86 17.08 9.61 11.43
CA GLY A 86 15.71 9.59 10.91
C GLY A 86 14.83 8.48 11.52
N PRO A 87 13.51 8.48 11.19
CA PRO A 87 12.60 7.42 11.60
C PRO A 87 12.96 6.08 10.94
N ALA A 88 12.42 4.98 11.45
CA ALA A 88 12.57 3.67 10.80
C ALA A 88 12.00 3.72 9.38
N LEU A 89 12.69 3.14 8.40
CA LEU A 89 12.25 3.15 7.01
C LEU A 89 11.77 1.75 6.62
N HIS A 90 10.59 1.66 6.02
CA HIS A 90 10.08 0.42 5.45
C HIS A 90 9.86 0.61 3.96
N GLY A 91 10.42 -0.28 3.13
CA GLY A 91 10.21 -0.25 1.69
C GLY A 91 8.82 -0.74 1.32
N ASP A 92 8.16 -0.01 0.43
CA ASP A 92 6.91 -0.44 -0.18
C ASP A 92 7.16 -1.41 -1.35
N PHE A 93 6.10 -2.10 -1.77
CA PHE A 93 6.16 -2.99 -2.92
C PHE A 93 6.55 -2.23 -4.20
N SER A 94 6.27 -0.92 -4.26
CA SER A 94 6.57 -0.04 -5.39
C SER A 94 8.06 0.26 -5.61
N LEU A 95 8.94 -0.17 -4.70
CA LEU A 95 10.38 -0.23 -4.96
C LEU A 95 10.75 -1.35 -5.96
N ASN A 96 9.80 -2.20 -6.35
CA ASN A 96 9.94 -3.27 -7.33
C ASN A 96 11.10 -4.23 -7.01
N VAL A 97 11.27 -4.55 -5.72
CA VAL A 97 12.31 -5.48 -5.27
C VAL A 97 11.82 -6.91 -5.47
N THR A 98 12.32 -7.54 -6.53
CA THR A 98 11.89 -8.87 -6.99
C THR A 98 12.94 -9.98 -6.81
N ASN A 99 14.09 -9.68 -6.19
CA ASN A 99 15.16 -10.66 -6.00
C ASN A 99 15.96 -10.38 -4.72
N SER A 100 16.72 -11.38 -4.28
CA SER A 100 17.51 -11.33 -3.04
C SER A 100 18.68 -10.35 -3.09
N ILE A 101 19.27 -10.09 -4.26
CA ILE A 101 20.39 -9.15 -4.42
C ILE A 101 19.90 -7.74 -4.12
N THR A 102 18.82 -7.31 -4.79
CA THR A 102 18.20 -6.00 -4.56
C THR A 102 17.66 -5.89 -3.14
N ALA A 103 17.06 -6.95 -2.58
CA ALA A 103 16.61 -6.97 -1.19
C ALA A 103 17.76 -6.77 -0.20
N GLY A 104 18.88 -7.47 -0.39
CA GLY A 104 20.08 -7.30 0.42
C GLY A 104 20.63 -5.88 0.33
N TRP A 105 20.65 -5.30 -0.88
CA TRP A 105 21.08 -3.92 -1.07
C TRP A 105 20.20 -2.94 -0.29
N VAL A 106 18.87 -2.93 -0.48
CA VAL A 106 18.00 -1.93 0.16
C VAL A 106 17.95 -2.10 1.69
N LEU A 107 17.99 -3.33 2.20
CA LEU A 107 18.03 -3.61 3.63
C LEU A 107 19.37 -3.19 4.27
N GLY A 108 20.46 -3.20 3.49
CA GLY A 108 21.77 -2.68 3.89
C GLY A 108 21.88 -1.15 3.82
N HIS A 109 20.95 -0.48 3.13
CA HIS A 109 20.98 0.97 2.88
C HIS A 109 19.83 1.73 3.58
N GLY A 110 19.49 1.31 4.80
CA GLY A 110 18.62 2.05 5.72
C GLY A 110 17.21 1.49 5.90
N LEU A 111 16.77 0.52 5.09
CA LEU A 111 15.43 -0.07 5.28
C LEU A 111 15.40 -1.08 6.43
N THR A 112 14.52 -0.85 7.40
CA THR A 112 14.15 -1.79 8.46
C THR A 112 13.34 -2.97 7.96
N THR A 113 12.38 -2.79 7.04
CA THR A 113 11.75 -3.93 6.34
C THR A 113 11.50 -3.59 4.89
N LEU A 114 11.17 -4.59 4.09
CA LEU A 114 10.77 -4.45 2.71
C LEU A 114 9.45 -5.19 2.47
N THR A 115 8.49 -4.55 1.82
CA THR A 115 7.28 -5.23 1.33
C THR A 115 7.60 -5.94 0.02
N ALA A 116 7.26 -7.23 -0.06
CA ALA A 116 7.42 -8.00 -1.30
C ALA A 116 6.68 -7.33 -2.48
N ALA A 117 7.34 -7.25 -3.63
CA ALA A 117 6.76 -6.70 -4.85
C ALA A 117 5.55 -7.55 -5.33
N HIS A 118 4.56 -6.90 -5.93
CA HIS A 118 3.41 -7.58 -6.51
C HIS A 118 3.76 -8.36 -7.79
N ASP A 119 4.94 -8.18 -8.35
CA ASP A 119 5.42 -8.96 -9.51
C ASP A 119 5.81 -10.39 -9.14
N LEU A 120 6.05 -10.66 -7.86
CA LEU A 120 6.45 -11.98 -7.39
C LEU A 120 5.27 -12.94 -7.36
N ASP A 121 5.47 -14.12 -7.94
CA ASP A 121 4.61 -15.26 -7.64
C ASP A 121 4.97 -15.90 -6.28
N ARG A 122 4.24 -16.96 -5.91
CA ARG A 122 4.45 -17.68 -4.65
C ARG A 122 5.85 -18.29 -4.54
N GLU A 123 6.34 -18.94 -5.59
CA GLU A 123 7.63 -19.63 -5.58
C GLU A 123 8.78 -18.62 -5.44
N GLN A 124 8.69 -17.51 -6.18
CA GLN A 124 9.66 -16.42 -6.13
C GLN A 124 9.63 -15.70 -4.78
N LEU A 125 8.43 -15.46 -4.20
CA LEU A 125 8.33 -14.94 -2.84
C LEU A 125 9.01 -15.87 -1.83
N PHE A 126 8.80 -17.18 -1.93
CA PHE A 126 9.40 -18.13 -0.99
C PHE A 126 10.92 -18.23 -1.16
N ALA A 127 11.42 -18.16 -2.39
CA ALA A 127 12.86 -18.04 -2.64
C ALA A 127 13.44 -16.76 -2.03
N LEU A 128 12.75 -15.62 -2.17
CA LEU A 128 13.15 -14.36 -1.53
C LEU A 128 13.16 -14.48 0.00
N LEU A 129 12.14 -15.08 0.61
CA LEU A 129 12.06 -15.28 2.06
C LEU A 129 13.17 -16.20 2.58
N ALA A 130 13.60 -17.18 1.79
CA ALA A 130 14.70 -18.08 2.16
C ALA A 130 16.06 -17.37 2.14
N ALA A 131 16.23 -16.39 1.24
CA ALA A 131 17.49 -15.66 1.07
C ALA A 131 17.60 -14.37 1.89
N ALA A 132 16.47 -13.75 2.25
CA ALA A 132 16.43 -12.51 3.02
C ALA A 132 16.54 -12.77 4.54
N PRO A 133 17.07 -11.82 5.33
CA PRO A 133 17.10 -11.98 6.78
C PRO A 133 15.68 -12.13 7.36
N ARG A 134 15.52 -13.07 8.31
CA ARG A 134 14.21 -13.40 8.90
C ARG A 134 13.54 -12.17 9.51
N GLY A 135 12.21 -12.05 9.32
CA GLY A 135 11.42 -10.95 9.84
C GLY A 135 11.59 -9.60 9.11
N ARG A 136 12.47 -9.50 8.11
CA ARG A 136 12.71 -8.25 7.36
C ARG A 136 11.80 -8.09 6.14
N ILE A 137 11.03 -9.11 5.77
CA ILE A 137 10.08 -9.07 4.65
C ILE A 137 8.65 -8.95 5.18
N ALA A 138 7.94 -7.94 4.67
CA ALA A 138 6.51 -7.75 4.85
C ALA A 138 5.76 -8.24 3.60
N VAL A 139 4.51 -8.67 3.78
CA VAL A 139 3.66 -9.14 2.67
C VAL A 139 2.32 -8.44 2.71
N ALA A 140 1.91 -7.83 1.59
CA ALA A 140 0.55 -7.34 1.42
C ALA A 140 -0.40 -8.52 1.25
N ILE A 141 -1.40 -8.64 2.12
CA ILE A 141 -2.35 -9.76 2.14
C ILE A 141 -3.78 -9.35 1.77
N HIS A 142 -4.03 -8.03 1.69
CA HIS A 142 -5.24 -7.41 1.16
C HIS A 142 -4.84 -6.13 0.46
N HIS A 143 -5.16 -5.99 -0.82
CA HIS A 143 -4.92 -4.74 -1.56
C HIS A 143 -5.69 -4.74 -2.88
N HIS A 144 -5.94 -3.55 -3.42
CA HIS A 144 -6.23 -3.41 -4.84
C HIS A 144 -4.91 -3.20 -5.60
N ILE A 145 -4.74 -3.86 -6.75
CA ILE A 145 -3.59 -3.61 -7.61
C ILE A 145 -3.68 -2.17 -8.16
N PRO A 146 -2.67 -1.32 -7.98
CA PRO A 146 -2.58 -0.05 -8.70
C PRO A 146 -2.20 -0.35 -10.15
N THR A 147 -3.19 -0.30 -11.04
CA THR A 147 -3.06 -0.71 -12.44
C THR A 147 -2.38 0.35 -13.28
N PHE A 148 -2.62 1.64 -12.98
CA PHE A 148 -2.07 2.74 -13.77
C PHE A 148 -1.81 3.96 -12.91
N HIS A 149 -0.70 4.64 -13.19
CA HIS A 149 -0.37 5.94 -12.63
C HIS A 149 -0.33 6.97 -13.76
N THR A 150 -0.90 8.16 -13.52
CA THR A 150 -0.91 9.22 -14.52
C THR A 150 -0.71 10.60 -13.92
N GLU A 151 0.09 11.39 -14.61
CA GLU A 151 0.26 12.83 -14.39
C GLU A 151 -0.93 13.65 -14.91
N HIS A 152 -1.74 13.06 -15.78
CA HIS A 152 -2.95 13.69 -16.26
C HIS A 152 -4.07 13.53 -15.22
N CYS A 153 -4.35 14.61 -14.49
CA CYS A 153 -5.40 14.61 -13.47
C CYS A 153 -6.80 14.58 -14.10
N VAL A 154 -7.41 13.40 -14.12
CA VAL A 154 -8.76 13.14 -14.67
C VAL A 154 -9.81 13.99 -13.97
N TYR A 155 -9.63 14.26 -12.68
CA TYR A 155 -10.49 15.14 -11.91
C TYR A 155 -10.50 16.57 -12.44
N ALA A 156 -9.31 17.16 -12.65
CA ALA A 156 -9.21 18.51 -13.18
C ALA A 156 -9.72 18.57 -14.62
N HIS A 157 -9.40 17.56 -15.43
CA HIS A 157 -9.83 17.54 -16.83
C HIS A 157 -11.36 17.46 -17.01
N LEU A 158 -12.04 16.65 -16.20
CA LEU A 158 -13.49 16.42 -16.35
C LEU A 158 -14.37 17.34 -15.51
N LEU A 159 -13.88 17.81 -14.36
CA LEU A 159 -14.68 18.51 -13.34
C LEU A 159 -14.20 19.94 -13.07
N SER A 160 -13.27 20.46 -13.88
CA SER A 160 -12.76 21.83 -13.74
C SER A 160 -12.55 22.52 -15.08
N THR A 161 -12.60 23.85 -15.04
CA THR A 161 -12.19 24.73 -16.15
C THR A 161 -10.82 25.37 -15.92
N GLY A 162 -10.15 25.02 -14.81
CA GLY A 162 -8.81 25.50 -14.48
C GLY A 162 -7.73 24.97 -15.42
N ARG A 163 -6.64 25.73 -15.58
CA ARG A 163 -5.54 25.40 -16.50
C ARG A 163 -4.50 24.46 -15.89
N ASP A 164 -4.33 24.50 -14.57
CA ASP A 164 -3.29 23.79 -13.84
C ASP A 164 -3.71 23.45 -12.41
N PHE A 165 -2.82 22.80 -11.65
CA PHE A 165 -3.08 22.41 -10.26
C PHE A 165 -3.36 23.59 -9.32
N ARG A 166 -2.94 24.82 -9.67
CA ARG A 166 -3.18 26.03 -8.88
C ARG A 166 -4.58 26.60 -9.11
N THR A 167 -5.12 26.37 -10.30
CA THR A 167 -6.39 26.97 -10.76
C THR A 167 -7.51 25.94 -10.92
N CYS A 168 -7.25 24.65 -10.70
CA CYS A 168 -8.24 23.59 -10.89
C CYS A 168 -9.41 23.63 -9.89
N GLY A 169 -9.34 24.40 -8.81
CA GLY A 169 -10.41 24.46 -7.80
C GLY A 169 -10.58 23.18 -6.96
N ARG A 170 -9.58 22.29 -7.05
CA ARG A 170 -9.45 21.04 -6.27
C ARG A 170 -10.73 20.17 -6.24
N PRO A 171 -11.29 19.78 -7.40
CA PRO A 171 -12.48 18.94 -7.46
C PRO A 171 -12.29 17.58 -6.78
N CYS A 172 -11.05 17.09 -6.69
CA CYS A 172 -10.72 15.85 -5.99
C CYS A 172 -11.01 15.86 -4.48
N GLU A 173 -11.21 17.03 -3.87
CA GLU A 173 -11.60 17.13 -2.45
C GLU A 173 -13.10 16.94 -2.21
N ARG A 174 -13.93 17.05 -3.25
CA ARG A 174 -15.39 17.02 -3.15
C ARG A 174 -16.05 15.90 -3.94
N HIS A 175 -15.29 15.26 -4.84
CA HIS A 175 -15.79 14.25 -5.74
C HIS A 175 -14.94 12.99 -5.65
N GLU A 176 -15.58 11.85 -5.92
CA GLU A 176 -14.88 10.59 -6.18
C GLU A 176 -15.09 10.20 -7.64
N VAL A 177 -14.00 9.98 -8.39
CA VAL A 177 -14.06 9.59 -9.81
C VAL A 177 -13.65 8.13 -9.94
N ALA A 178 -14.36 7.35 -10.74
CA ALA A 178 -13.97 6.00 -11.08
C ALA A 178 -14.03 5.79 -12.59
N LEU A 179 -13.23 4.86 -13.11
CA LEU A 179 -13.29 4.45 -14.51
C LEU A 179 -14.13 3.18 -14.60
N ARG A 180 -15.12 3.18 -15.48
CA ARG A 180 -15.89 1.97 -15.79
C ARG A 180 -15.30 1.28 -17.00
N ASP A 181 -14.95 0.01 -16.88
CA ASP A 181 -14.40 -0.75 -17.99
C ASP A 181 -15.49 -1.31 -18.93
N ARG A 182 -15.07 -1.99 -20.00
CA ARG A 182 -15.98 -2.56 -21.01
C ARG A 182 -16.89 -3.67 -20.50
N VAL A 183 -16.55 -4.32 -19.38
CA VAL A 183 -17.37 -5.37 -18.75
C VAL A 183 -18.17 -4.83 -17.56
N GLY A 184 -18.08 -3.53 -17.29
CA GLY A 184 -18.86 -2.81 -16.31
C GLY A 184 -18.24 -2.72 -14.92
N LEU A 185 -17.00 -3.20 -14.73
CA LEU A 185 -16.28 -3.06 -13.46
C LEU A 185 -15.89 -1.61 -13.22
N VAL A 186 -15.91 -1.19 -11.95
CA VAL A 186 -15.70 0.20 -11.53
C VAL A 186 -14.35 0.30 -10.81
N HIS A 187 -13.40 0.96 -11.46
CA HIS A 187 -12.01 1.10 -11.03
C HIS A 187 -11.80 2.42 -10.30
N PRO A 188 -11.47 2.41 -8.99
CA PRO A 188 -11.23 3.63 -8.22
C PRO A 188 -10.08 4.45 -8.80
N VAL A 189 -10.27 5.76 -8.95
CA VAL A 189 -9.19 6.71 -9.21
C VAL A 189 -8.90 7.48 -7.93
N VAL A 190 -7.66 7.44 -7.44
CA VAL A 190 -7.24 8.15 -6.23
C VAL A 190 -6.18 9.17 -6.60
N VAL A 191 -6.30 10.37 -6.03
CA VAL A 191 -5.35 11.46 -6.23
C VAL A 191 -4.34 11.47 -5.08
N ASP A 192 -3.06 11.64 -5.39
CA ASP A 192 -2.02 11.88 -4.39
C ASP A 192 -1.76 13.37 -4.17
N VAL A 193 -0.94 13.69 -3.17
CA VAL A 193 -0.56 15.08 -2.84
C VAL A 193 0.17 15.82 -3.98
N GLY A 194 0.74 15.08 -4.93
CA GLY A 194 1.35 15.61 -6.13
C GLY A 194 0.39 15.79 -7.31
N CYS A 195 -0.92 15.71 -7.08
CA CYS A 195 -1.97 15.78 -8.11
C CYS A 195 -1.92 14.65 -9.15
N ARG A 196 -1.19 13.56 -8.90
CA ARG A 196 -1.15 12.39 -9.78
C ARG A 196 -2.33 11.50 -9.47
N ASN A 197 -2.83 10.81 -10.48
CA ASN A 197 -3.94 9.88 -10.31
C ASN A 197 -3.42 8.45 -10.37
N THR A 198 -3.87 7.61 -9.45
CA THR A 198 -3.69 6.17 -9.47
C THR A 198 -5.02 5.51 -9.73
N VAL A 199 -5.10 4.73 -10.80
CA VAL A 199 -6.25 3.87 -11.08
C VAL A 199 -5.98 2.52 -10.43
N PHE A 200 -6.85 2.12 -9.50
CA PHE A 200 -6.79 0.83 -8.84
C PHE A 200 -7.71 -0.17 -9.54
N ASN A 201 -7.36 -1.45 -9.47
CA ASN A 201 -8.22 -2.53 -9.92
C ASN A 201 -9.54 -2.50 -9.15
N ALA A 202 -10.66 -2.84 -9.80
CA ALA A 202 -11.99 -2.78 -9.19
C ALA A 202 -12.13 -3.73 -7.98
N GLN A 203 -11.54 -4.91 -8.08
CA GLN A 203 -11.59 -5.92 -7.02
C GLN A 203 -10.26 -6.01 -6.26
N ALA A 204 -10.34 -6.06 -4.93
CA ALA A 204 -9.21 -6.35 -4.07
C ALA A 204 -8.75 -7.82 -4.21
N GLN A 205 -7.45 -8.02 -4.11
CA GLN A 205 -6.79 -9.30 -4.04
C GLN A 205 -6.48 -9.69 -2.59
N SER A 206 -6.48 -11.00 -2.34
CA SER A 206 -6.14 -11.59 -1.05
C SER A 206 -5.09 -12.68 -1.18
N ALA A 207 -4.14 -12.65 -0.25
CA ALA A 207 -3.17 -13.73 -0.04
C ALA A 207 -3.51 -14.58 1.19
N ALA A 208 -4.79 -14.62 1.62
CA ALA A 208 -5.22 -15.30 2.84
C ALA A 208 -4.74 -16.76 2.90
N GLY A 209 -4.87 -17.53 1.81
CA GLY A 209 -4.43 -18.94 1.74
C GLY A 209 -2.94 -19.15 2.01
N MET A 210 -2.11 -18.12 1.79
CA MET A 210 -0.67 -18.18 2.03
C MET A 210 -0.28 -17.82 3.46
N VAL A 211 -1.16 -17.17 4.24
CA VAL A 211 -0.81 -16.64 5.57
C VAL A 211 -0.23 -17.70 6.52
N PRO A 212 -0.80 -18.92 6.67
CA PRO A 212 -0.21 -19.94 7.53
C PRO A 212 1.22 -20.33 7.13
N GLU A 213 1.47 -20.45 5.82
CA GLU A 213 2.77 -20.82 5.28
C GLU A 213 3.80 -19.67 5.41
N LEU A 214 3.36 -18.43 5.23
CA LEU A 214 4.16 -17.22 5.43
C LEU A 214 4.58 -17.07 6.90
N LEU A 215 3.66 -17.32 7.85
CA LEU A 215 3.96 -17.35 9.28
C LEU A 215 5.04 -18.39 9.61
N ALA A 216 4.91 -19.62 9.08
CA ALA A 216 5.90 -20.68 9.26
C ALA A 216 7.29 -20.29 8.71
N ARG A 217 7.32 -19.56 7.58
CA ARG A 217 8.56 -19.07 6.97
C ARG A 217 9.19 -17.86 7.67
N GLY A 218 8.49 -17.27 8.65
CA GLY A 218 9.04 -16.19 9.47
C GLY A 218 8.57 -14.79 9.09
N VAL A 219 7.55 -14.66 8.23
CA VAL A 219 6.89 -13.37 8.01
C VAL A 219 6.15 -12.98 9.27
N ARG A 220 6.35 -11.73 9.71
CA ARG A 220 5.72 -11.17 10.91
C ARG A 220 4.97 -9.88 10.65
N ARG A 221 5.21 -9.22 9.52
CA ARG A 221 4.55 -7.99 9.11
C ARG A 221 3.66 -8.27 7.91
N PHE A 222 2.35 -8.22 8.13
CA PHE A 222 1.36 -8.35 7.08
C PHE A 222 0.68 -7.01 6.86
N ARG A 223 0.52 -6.61 5.59
CA ARG A 223 -0.03 -5.30 5.22
C ARG A 223 -1.43 -5.47 4.62
N ILE A 224 -2.35 -4.66 5.10
CA ILE A 224 -3.70 -4.47 4.56
C ILE A 224 -3.72 -3.07 3.96
N GLU A 225 -3.94 -2.94 2.66
CA GLU A 225 -4.04 -1.66 1.97
C GLU A 225 -5.48 -1.39 1.53
N LEU A 226 -6.07 -0.33 2.07
CA LEU A 226 -7.46 0.07 1.82
C LEU A 226 -7.48 1.21 0.81
N VAL A 227 -8.37 1.17 -0.16
CA VAL A 227 -8.54 2.21 -1.19
C VAL A 227 -9.79 3.03 -0.92
N ARG A 228 -10.97 2.41 -1.05
CA ARG A 228 -12.28 3.08 -0.91
C ARG A 228 -13.24 2.38 0.04
N GLU A 229 -12.75 1.35 0.74
CA GLU A 229 -13.52 0.66 1.76
C GLU A 229 -14.08 1.67 2.76
N SER A 230 -15.39 1.56 2.99
CA SER A 230 -16.13 2.29 4.04
C SER A 230 -15.62 1.90 5.43
N ALA A 231 -16.09 2.60 6.48
CA ALA A 231 -15.75 2.25 7.86
C ALA A 231 -16.12 0.80 8.19
N ASP A 232 -17.33 0.36 7.81
CA ASP A 232 -17.79 -1.00 8.10
C ASP A 232 -17.01 -2.06 7.31
N GLU A 233 -16.72 -1.81 6.03
CA GLU A 233 -15.88 -2.70 5.22
C GLU A 233 -14.47 -2.79 5.80
N THR A 234 -13.91 -1.65 6.21
CA THR A 234 -12.59 -1.57 6.83
C THR A 234 -12.52 -2.39 8.11
N ALA A 235 -13.49 -2.22 9.01
CA ALA A 235 -13.55 -2.97 10.27
C ALA A 235 -13.69 -4.49 10.01
N ARG A 236 -14.52 -4.88 9.03
CA ARG A 236 -14.69 -6.29 8.61
C ARG A 236 -13.39 -6.87 8.06
N VAL A 237 -12.75 -6.18 7.11
CA VAL A 237 -11.48 -6.59 6.49
C VAL A 237 -10.40 -6.75 7.54
N PHE A 238 -10.16 -5.70 8.33
CA PHE A 238 -9.12 -5.71 9.35
C PHE A 238 -9.32 -6.83 10.38
N THR A 239 -10.55 -6.99 10.89
CA THR A 239 -10.87 -8.03 11.87
C THR A 239 -10.68 -9.44 11.30
N ALA A 240 -11.13 -9.68 10.06
CA ALA A 240 -10.98 -10.99 9.43
C ALA A 240 -9.51 -11.40 9.27
N TYR A 241 -8.66 -10.50 8.77
CA TYR A 241 -7.23 -10.78 8.63
C TYR A 241 -6.51 -10.90 9.97
N ARG A 242 -6.89 -10.10 10.98
CA ARG A 242 -6.34 -10.24 12.33
C ARG A 242 -6.66 -11.63 12.91
N GLN A 243 -7.91 -12.08 12.78
CA GLN A 243 -8.31 -13.42 13.23
C GLN A 243 -7.58 -14.52 12.45
N LEU A 244 -7.36 -14.35 11.15
CA LEU A 244 -6.55 -15.28 10.35
C LEU A 244 -5.11 -15.39 10.83
N VAL A 245 -4.44 -14.25 11.05
CA VAL A 245 -3.06 -14.23 11.56
C VAL A 245 -2.98 -14.82 12.98
N ALA A 246 -4.03 -14.67 13.79
CA ALA A 246 -4.15 -15.29 15.10
C ALA A 246 -4.54 -16.79 15.06
N GLY A 247 -4.76 -17.37 13.88
CA GLY A 247 -5.18 -18.78 13.72
C GLY A 247 -6.63 -19.05 14.13
N GLN A 248 -7.44 -18.00 14.33
CA GLN A 248 -8.83 -18.07 14.78
C GLN A 248 -9.83 -18.16 13.62
N LEU A 249 -9.39 -17.87 12.39
CA LEU A 249 -10.22 -17.88 11.18
C LEU A 249 -9.51 -18.59 10.04
N ALA A 250 -10.22 -19.46 9.34
CA ALA A 250 -9.66 -20.17 8.19
C ALA A 250 -9.49 -19.21 6.98
N PRO A 251 -8.48 -19.41 6.12
CA PRO A 251 -8.26 -18.56 4.94
C PRO A 251 -9.48 -18.38 4.04
N ARG A 252 -10.19 -19.48 3.74
CA ARG A 252 -11.40 -19.47 2.90
C ARG A 252 -12.51 -18.58 3.48
N GLU A 253 -12.58 -18.51 4.81
CA GLU A 253 -13.57 -17.70 5.49
C GLU A 253 -13.25 -16.21 5.40
N VAL A 254 -11.96 -15.84 5.42
CA VAL A 254 -11.53 -14.46 5.14
C VAL A 254 -11.97 -14.05 3.74
N VAL A 255 -11.61 -14.84 2.72
CA VAL A 255 -11.94 -14.55 1.32
C VAL A 255 -13.44 -14.34 1.13
N ARG A 256 -14.26 -15.19 1.77
CA ARG A 256 -15.72 -15.06 1.76
C ARG A 256 -16.22 -13.78 2.44
N ARG A 257 -15.73 -13.49 3.65
CA ARG A 257 -16.18 -12.34 4.45
C ARG A 257 -15.78 -11.00 3.87
N THR A 258 -14.66 -10.94 3.16
CA THR A 258 -14.14 -9.71 2.56
C THR A 258 -14.47 -9.57 1.08
N ALA A 259 -15.18 -10.55 0.47
CA ALA A 259 -15.61 -10.54 -0.93
C ALA A 259 -14.46 -10.25 -1.94
N VAL A 260 -13.27 -10.78 -1.66
CA VAL A 260 -12.03 -10.54 -2.40
C VAL A 260 -11.71 -11.67 -3.37
N HIS A 261 -10.85 -11.38 -4.35
CA HIS A 261 -10.28 -12.41 -5.23
C HIS A 261 -9.02 -13.02 -4.58
N GLU A 262 -8.97 -14.34 -4.41
CA GLU A 262 -7.77 -14.99 -3.88
C GLU A 262 -6.68 -15.13 -4.97
N GLN A 263 -5.64 -14.31 -4.83
CA GLN A 263 -4.48 -14.27 -5.72
C GLN A 263 -3.34 -13.55 -4.99
N PHE A 264 -2.12 -14.09 -5.12
CA PHE A 264 -0.90 -13.38 -4.76
C PHE A 264 -0.10 -13.07 -6.02
N GLY A 265 0.34 -11.83 -6.11
CA GLY A 265 1.05 -11.29 -7.27
C GLY A 265 0.16 -11.02 -8.46
N VAL A 266 0.71 -10.38 -9.50
CA VAL A 266 0.00 -10.06 -10.74
C VAL A 266 -0.16 -11.27 -11.68
N THR A 267 0.71 -12.27 -11.55
CA THR A 267 0.67 -13.53 -12.32
C THR A 267 0.79 -14.74 -11.42
N ARG A 268 0.29 -15.90 -11.86
CA ARG A 268 0.46 -17.19 -11.16
C ARG A 268 1.80 -17.88 -11.47
N GLY A 269 2.84 -17.10 -11.77
CA GLY A 269 4.14 -17.60 -12.22
C GLY A 269 4.20 -17.93 -13.70
N THR A 270 5.43 -18.20 -14.16
CA THR A 270 5.95 -18.17 -15.55
C THR A 270 4.91 -18.21 -16.66
N MET A 271 5.06 -17.32 -17.65
CA MET A 271 4.69 -17.58 -19.04
C MET A 271 5.29 -18.93 -19.47
N ARG A 272 4.66 -20.05 -19.09
CA ARG A 272 4.95 -21.34 -19.69
C ARG A 272 4.45 -21.19 -21.11
N THR A 273 5.36 -20.98 -22.05
CA THR A 273 5.12 -21.34 -23.44
C THR A 273 4.57 -22.75 -23.40
N LEU A 274 3.31 -22.91 -23.79
CA LEU A 274 2.72 -24.22 -24.03
C LEU A 274 3.68 -24.92 -24.98
N THR A 275 4.43 -25.90 -24.49
CA THR A 275 5.21 -26.78 -25.36
C THR A 275 4.17 -27.41 -26.26
N VAL A 276 4.16 -27.02 -27.54
CA VAL A 276 3.33 -27.67 -28.54
C VAL A 276 3.77 -29.14 -28.52
N LEU A 277 2.88 -30.00 -28.04
CA LEU A 277 3.06 -31.44 -28.15
C LEU A 277 3.26 -31.74 -29.64
N ARG A 278 4.43 -32.26 -30.00
CA ARG A 278 4.67 -32.86 -31.31
C ARG A 278 3.95 -34.20 -31.39
#